data_AF-A0A7J6KHV6-F1
#
_entry.id   AF-A0A7J6KHV6-F1
#
_cell.length_a   1.000
_cell.length_b   1.000
_cell.length_c   1.000
_cell.angle_alpha   90.00
_cell.angle_beta   90.00
_cell.angle_gamma   90.00
#
_symmetry.space_group_name_H-M   'P 1'
#
loop_
_entity.id
_entity.type
_entity.pdbx_description
1 polymer ?
#
loop_
_entity_poly.entity_id
_entity_poly.type
_entity_poly.pdbx_seq_one_letter_code
_entity_poly.pdbx_strand_id
1 'polypeptide(L)'
;RSRSAHRQWYFPDVPRRITLGDWYHSLDIPVVGENVLMSCLQRDNRTTSPTFWLVLIVSSSQQRCQESRSEWLNLFKLIKGGALQPVPANCSVLDLTNASHDSRETLARWLELDLFNLPQLRIVYEQQRFVYQGAALVDELSKFLANLPSPIACEIPKASKDVASGRL
;
A
#
# COMPACT_ATOMS: atom_id res chain seq x y z
N ARG A 1 27.44 -10.36 -53.77
CA ARG A 1 26.82 -11.09 -52.64
C ARG A 1 27.78 -11.03 -51.47
N SER A 2 27.70 -10.01 -50.62
CA SER A 2 28.57 -9.84 -49.44
C SER A 2 27.73 -10.12 -48.20
N ARG A 3 28.07 -11.19 -47.47
CA ARG A 3 27.40 -11.56 -46.21
C ARG A 3 28.05 -10.77 -45.08
N SER A 4 27.33 -9.77 -44.58
CA SER A 4 27.69 -9.04 -43.36
C SER A 4 27.79 -10.00 -42.19
N ALA A 5 28.96 -10.05 -41.56
CA ALA A 5 29.17 -10.75 -40.30
C ALA A 5 28.31 -10.07 -39.22
N HIS A 6 27.26 -10.75 -38.76
CA HIS A 6 26.53 -10.38 -37.56
C HIS A 6 27.50 -10.47 -36.37
N ARG A 7 28.00 -9.32 -35.89
CA ARG A 7 28.49 -9.21 -34.50
C ARG A 7 27.29 -9.44 -33.59
N GLN A 8 27.15 -10.66 -33.07
CA GLN A 8 26.29 -10.92 -31.93
C GLN A 8 26.91 -10.18 -30.74
N TRP A 9 26.21 -9.19 -30.23
CA TRP A 9 26.53 -8.55 -28.97
C TRP A 9 26.23 -9.57 -27.87
N TYR A 10 27.28 -10.18 -27.32
CA TYR A 10 27.17 -10.95 -26.09
C TYR A 10 26.96 -9.95 -24.95
N PHE A 11 25.72 -9.80 -24.51
CA PHE A 11 25.44 -9.20 -23.21
C PHE A 11 25.66 -10.32 -22.18
N PRO A 12 26.71 -10.27 -21.34
CA PRO A 12 26.78 -11.18 -20.21
C PRO A 12 25.49 -11.02 -19.40
N ASP A 13 24.91 -12.11 -18.93
CA ASP A 13 23.78 -12.11 -18.00
C ASP A 13 24.14 -11.23 -16.80
N VAL A 14 23.78 -9.94 -16.86
CA VAL A 14 23.80 -9.06 -15.71
C VAL A 14 22.75 -9.66 -14.79
N PRO A 15 23.11 -10.11 -13.57
CA PRO A 15 22.12 -10.60 -12.62
C PRO A 15 21.07 -9.50 -12.50
N ARG A 16 19.81 -9.77 -12.89
CA ARG A 16 18.71 -8.84 -12.61
C ARG A 16 18.81 -8.57 -11.11
N ARG A 17 19.21 -7.35 -10.73
CA ARG A 17 19.18 -6.93 -9.33
C ARG A 17 17.73 -7.07 -8.91
N ILE A 18 17.45 -8.08 -8.09
CA ILE A 18 16.11 -8.30 -7.56
C ILE A 18 15.74 -7.02 -6.81
N THR A 19 14.75 -6.32 -7.33
CA THR A 19 14.26 -5.07 -6.72
C THR A 19 13.40 -5.42 -5.52
N LEU A 20 13.19 -4.48 -4.60
CA LEU A 20 12.22 -4.69 -3.51
C LEU A 20 10.83 -5.00 -4.09
N GLY A 21 10.47 -4.36 -5.21
CA GLY A 21 9.24 -4.66 -5.94
C GLY A 21 9.07 -6.12 -6.36
N ASP A 22 10.14 -6.80 -6.79
CA ASP A 22 10.08 -8.22 -7.20
C ASP A 22 9.68 -9.15 -6.03
N TRP A 23 10.03 -8.79 -4.79
CA TRP A 23 9.65 -9.57 -3.62
C TRP A 23 8.18 -9.39 -3.26
N TYR A 24 7.64 -8.18 -3.38
CA TYR A 24 6.22 -7.94 -3.11
C TYR A 24 5.32 -8.53 -4.21
N HIS A 25 5.81 -8.57 -5.45
CA HIS A 25 5.15 -9.29 -6.55
C HIS A 25 4.93 -10.78 -6.25
N SER A 26 5.84 -11.43 -5.50
CA SER A 26 5.70 -12.85 -5.14
C SER A 26 4.50 -13.16 -4.23
N LEU A 27 3.81 -12.14 -3.71
CA LEU A 27 2.68 -12.26 -2.79
C LEU A 27 1.36 -11.74 -3.36
N ASP A 28 1.30 -11.48 -4.66
CA ASP A 28 0.24 -10.71 -5.35
C ASP A 28 -0.09 -9.37 -4.68
N ILE A 29 0.87 -8.78 -3.97
CA ILE A 29 0.72 -7.41 -3.49
C ILE A 29 1.08 -6.51 -4.68
N PRO A 30 0.16 -5.68 -5.17
CA PRO A 30 0.43 -4.87 -6.35
C PRO A 30 1.52 -3.86 -6.03
N VAL A 31 2.60 -3.92 -6.81
CA VAL A 31 3.59 -2.84 -6.87
C VAL A 31 3.05 -1.83 -7.85
N VAL A 32 2.62 -0.68 -7.34
CA VAL A 32 1.93 0.35 -8.12
C VAL A 32 2.90 1.49 -8.41
N GLY A 33 2.86 1.99 -9.65
CA GLY A 33 3.46 3.28 -9.99
C GLY A 33 2.60 4.43 -9.50
N GLU A 34 3.20 5.63 -9.43
CA GLU A 34 2.55 6.89 -9.05
C GLU A 34 1.17 7.09 -9.73
N ASN A 35 1.14 6.98 -11.06
CA ASN A 35 -0.07 7.19 -11.85
C ASN A 35 -1.20 6.20 -11.50
N VAL A 36 -0.83 4.96 -11.15
CA VAL A 36 -1.77 3.91 -10.77
C VAL A 36 -2.31 4.18 -9.36
N LEU A 37 -1.43 4.54 -8.42
CA LEU A 37 -1.84 4.92 -7.07
C LEU A 37 -2.83 6.09 -7.10
N MET A 38 -2.51 7.15 -7.85
CA MET A 38 -3.38 8.32 -7.97
C MET A 38 -4.72 7.99 -8.65
N SER A 39 -4.69 7.17 -9.71
CA SER A 39 -5.93 6.79 -10.42
C SER A 39 -6.86 5.93 -9.58
N CYS A 40 -6.31 5.00 -8.81
CA CYS A 40 -7.11 4.10 -7.99
C CYS A 40 -7.69 4.83 -6.77
N LEU A 41 -6.96 5.77 -6.17
CA LEU A 41 -7.49 6.63 -5.11
C LEU A 41 -8.65 7.50 -5.58
N GLN A 42 -8.60 7.97 -6.83
CA GLN A 42 -9.71 8.72 -7.43
C GLN A 42 -10.93 7.83 -7.73
N ARG A 43 -10.71 6.54 -8.03
CA ARG A 43 -11.78 5.58 -8.33
C ARG A 43 -12.49 5.06 -7.08
N ASP A 44 -11.79 4.89 -5.97
CA ASP A 44 -12.37 4.31 -4.74
C ASP A 44 -13.41 5.23 -4.09
N ASN A 45 -13.43 6.53 -4.45
CA ASN A 45 -14.52 7.44 -4.12
C ASN A 45 -15.90 7.05 -4.72
N ARG A 46 -15.97 6.02 -5.57
CA ARG A 46 -17.21 5.55 -6.21
C ARG A 46 -17.68 4.18 -5.72
N THR A 47 -16.96 3.53 -4.81
CA THR A 47 -17.34 2.20 -4.29
C THR A 47 -18.19 2.35 -3.03
N THR A 48 -19.16 1.44 -2.86
CA THR A 48 -20.13 1.42 -1.75
C THR A 48 -19.58 0.87 -0.44
N SER A 49 -18.29 0.49 -0.40
CA SER A 49 -17.63 -0.06 0.78
C SER A 49 -16.35 0.72 1.08
N PRO A 50 -16.41 1.69 2.00
CA PRO A 50 -15.25 2.48 2.39
C PRO A 50 -14.13 1.57 2.89
N THR A 51 -13.03 1.52 2.15
CA THR A 51 -11.90 0.61 2.37
C THR A 51 -10.64 1.43 2.59
N PHE A 52 -9.87 1.13 3.64
CA PHE A 52 -8.59 1.79 3.84
C PHE A 52 -7.60 1.33 2.77
N TRP A 53 -6.78 2.26 2.27
CA TRP A 53 -5.67 1.93 1.39
C TRP A 53 -4.33 2.04 2.08
N LEU A 54 -3.69 0.89 2.29
CA LEU A 54 -2.39 0.75 2.93
C LEU A 54 -1.30 0.74 1.86
N VAL A 55 -0.52 1.82 1.79
CA VAL A 55 0.55 1.99 0.82
C VAL A 55 1.87 1.92 1.56
N LEU A 56 2.68 0.90 1.30
CA LEU A 56 4.05 0.82 1.79
C LEU A 56 5.00 1.43 0.77
N ILE A 57 5.71 2.48 1.19
CA ILE A 57 6.69 3.17 0.36
C ILE A 57 8.07 2.61 0.68
N VAL A 58 8.78 2.18 -0.37
CA VAL A 58 10.09 1.55 -0.28
C VAL A 58 11.06 2.12 -1.31
N SER A 59 12.36 1.93 -1.08
CA SER A 59 13.39 2.15 -2.09
C SER A 59 14.53 1.15 -1.86
N SER A 60 15.01 0.49 -2.91
CA SER A 60 16.11 -0.48 -2.79
C SER A 60 17.45 0.18 -2.55
N SER A 61 17.53 1.50 -2.71
CA SER A 61 18.70 2.30 -2.34
C SER A 61 18.82 2.50 -0.82
N GLN A 62 17.76 2.21 -0.05
CA GLN A 62 17.72 2.41 1.39
C GLN A 62 17.94 1.08 2.11
N GLN A 63 19.03 1.00 2.89
CA GLN A 63 19.41 -0.23 3.61
C GLN A 63 18.30 -0.70 4.58
N ARG A 64 17.66 0.23 5.27
CA ARG A 64 16.57 -0.07 6.21
C ARG A 64 15.38 -0.77 5.56
N CYS A 65 15.09 -0.49 4.28
CA CYS A 65 14.05 -1.22 3.53
C CYS A 65 14.41 -2.70 3.31
N GLN A 66 15.71 -3.01 3.19
CA GLN A 66 16.21 -4.38 3.05
C GLN A 66 16.12 -5.13 4.39
N GLU A 67 16.51 -4.45 5.47
CA GLU A 67 16.55 -5.03 6.82
C GLU A 67 15.14 -5.35 7.35
N SER A 68 14.19 -4.42 7.21
CA SER A 68 12.80 -4.58 7.69
C SER A 68 11.89 -5.30 6.70
N ARG A 69 12.42 -5.78 5.57
CA ARG A 69 11.65 -6.42 4.48
C ARG A 69 10.75 -7.54 4.99
N SER A 70 11.31 -8.46 5.77
CA SER A 70 10.59 -9.66 6.21
C SER A 70 9.39 -9.31 7.10
N GLU A 71 9.52 -8.26 7.92
CA GLU A 71 8.48 -7.79 8.83
C GLU A 71 7.29 -7.21 8.03
N TRP A 72 7.57 -6.29 7.11
CA TRP A 72 6.55 -5.68 6.27
C TRP A 72 5.87 -6.68 5.33
N LEU A 73 6.64 -7.62 4.76
CA LEU A 73 6.08 -8.72 3.97
C LEU A 73 5.12 -9.58 4.83
N ASN A 74 5.52 -9.93 6.05
CA ASN A 74 4.69 -10.75 6.93
C ASN A 74 3.39 -10.03 7.30
N LEU A 75 3.48 -8.74 7.67
CA LEU A 75 2.31 -7.92 7.94
C LEU A 75 1.33 -7.93 6.76
N PHE A 76 1.79 -7.65 5.54
CA PHE A 76 0.91 -7.59 4.37
C PHE A 76 0.32 -8.96 4.01
N LYS A 77 1.04 -10.06 4.24
CA LYS A 77 0.46 -11.42 4.11
C LYS A 77 -0.69 -11.63 5.07
N LEU A 78 -0.51 -11.26 6.35
CA LEU A 78 -1.55 -11.38 7.37
C LEU A 78 -2.77 -10.54 7.03
N ILE A 79 -2.56 -9.30 6.57
CA ILE A 79 -3.65 -8.41 6.14
C ILE A 79 -4.43 -9.01 4.96
N LYS A 80 -3.74 -9.49 3.92
CA LYS A 80 -4.37 -10.19 2.78
C LYS A 80 -5.13 -11.44 3.23
N GLY A 81 -4.64 -12.13 4.26
CA GLY A 81 -5.31 -13.26 4.91
C GLY A 81 -6.50 -12.88 5.80
N GLY A 82 -6.85 -11.60 5.91
CA GLY A 82 -8.00 -11.12 6.67
C GLY A 82 -7.71 -10.75 8.12
N ALA A 83 -6.44 -10.62 8.53
CA ALA A 83 -6.10 -10.35 9.93
C ALA A 83 -6.56 -8.98 10.46
N LEU A 84 -6.94 -8.04 9.57
CA LEU A 84 -7.48 -6.72 9.93
C LEU A 84 -9.02 -6.68 10.08
N GLN A 85 -9.72 -7.81 10.07
CA GLN A 85 -11.17 -7.84 10.29
C GLN A 85 -11.56 -7.14 11.62
N PRO A 86 -12.62 -6.30 11.65
CA PRO A 86 -13.61 -6.06 10.59
C PRO A 86 -13.25 -4.94 9.61
N VAL A 87 -12.07 -4.35 9.69
CA VAL A 87 -11.66 -3.21 8.88
C VAL A 87 -11.19 -3.69 7.50
N PRO A 88 -11.95 -3.44 6.41
CA PRO A 88 -11.48 -3.79 5.08
C PRO A 88 -10.30 -2.88 4.73
N ALA A 89 -9.21 -3.50 4.29
CA ALA A 89 -8.00 -2.80 3.87
C ALA A 89 -7.44 -3.42 2.60
N ASN A 90 -7.21 -2.58 1.61
CA ASN A 90 -6.46 -2.94 0.43
C ASN A 90 -4.98 -2.58 0.65
N CYS A 91 -4.06 -3.37 0.09
CA CYS A 91 -2.63 -3.18 0.26
C CYS A 91 -1.93 -2.91 -1.07
N SER A 92 -0.94 -2.02 -1.08
CA SER A 92 -0.11 -1.75 -2.25
C SER A 92 1.29 -1.33 -1.82
N VAL A 93 2.25 -1.53 -2.72
CA VAL A 93 3.65 -1.11 -2.52
C VAL A 93 4.02 -0.10 -3.58
N LEU A 94 4.64 1.00 -3.16
CA LEU A 94 5.19 2.02 -4.05
C LEU A 94 6.72 1.95 -3.96
N ASP A 95 7.37 1.50 -5.03
CA ASP A 95 8.82 1.41 -5.12
C ASP A 95 9.40 2.68 -5.79
N LEU A 96 10.14 3.47 -5.02
CA LEU A 96 10.75 4.71 -5.48
C LEU A 96 12.13 4.51 -6.10
N THR A 97 12.66 3.29 -6.16
CA THR A 97 14.03 3.00 -6.62
C THR A 97 14.36 3.67 -7.94
N ASN A 98 13.45 3.57 -8.92
CA ASN A 98 13.62 4.10 -10.27
C ASN A 98 12.73 5.33 -10.56
N ALA A 99 12.08 5.89 -9.54
CA ALA A 99 11.30 7.10 -9.71
C ALA A 99 12.23 8.28 -10.03
N SER A 100 11.81 9.15 -10.97
CA SER A 100 12.53 10.39 -11.25
C SER A 100 12.55 11.29 -10.01
N HIS A 101 13.48 12.26 -9.99
CA HIS A 101 13.55 13.24 -8.90
C HIS A 101 12.21 13.99 -8.72
N ASP A 102 11.63 14.47 -9.81
CA ASP A 102 10.38 15.23 -9.81
C ASP A 102 9.19 14.38 -9.29
N SER A 103 9.12 13.11 -9.71
CA SER A 103 8.11 12.16 -9.19
C SER A 103 8.30 11.91 -7.70
N ARG A 104 9.54 11.73 -7.23
CA ARG A 104 9.84 11.53 -5.81
C ARG A 104 9.41 12.74 -4.98
N GLU A 105 9.71 13.95 -5.41
CA GLU A 105 9.29 15.16 -4.69
C GLU A 105 7.76 15.32 -4.67
N THR A 106 7.10 15.09 -5.81
CA THR A 106 5.65 15.20 -5.93
C THR A 106 4.96 14.22 -4.99
N LEU A 107 5.40 12.96 -5.01
CA LEU A 107 4.91 11.91 -4.11
C LEU A 107 5.22 12.24 -2.65
N ALA A 108 6.42 12.73 -2.34
CA ALA A 108 6.79 13.08 -0.98
C ALA A 108 5.91 14.18 -0.40
N ARG A 109 5.60 15.22 -1.19
CA ARG A 109 4.68 16.28 -0.76
C ARG A 109 3.26 15.74 -0.61
N TRP A 110 2.80 14.93 -1.55
CA TRP A 110 1.42 14.45 -1.57
C TRP A 110 1.14 13.43 -0.44
N LEU A 111 2.08 12.51 -0.18
CA LEU A 111 2.00 11.49 0.87
C LEU A 111 2.66 11.91 2.19
N GLU A 112 3.19 13.14 2.29
CA GLU A 112 3.93 13.63 3.46
C GLU A 112 5.10 12.69 3.85
N LEU A 113 5.90 12.27 2.87
CA LEU A 113 7.00 11.32 3.07
C LEU A 113 8.31 12.01 3.47
N ASP A 114 9.01 11.40 4.41
CA ASP A 114 10.45 11.63 4.59
C ASP A 114 11.26 10.71 3.66
N LEU A 115 11.69 11.22 2.50
CA LEU A 115 12.43 10.42 1.51
C LEU A 115 13.77 9.86 2.06
N PHE A 116 14.31 10.42 3.13
CA PHE A 116 15.55 9.95 3.75
C PHE A 116 15.33 8.77 4.71
N ASN A 117 14.10 8.51 5.11
CA ASN A 117 13.77 7.53 6.13
C ASN A 117 12.72 6.52 5.64
N LEU A 118 13.10 5.67 4.69
CA LEU A 118 12.26 4.57 4.20
C LEU A 118 12.63 3.25 4.91
N PRO A 119 11.71 2.27 5.04
CA PRO A 119 10.35 2.25 4.49
C PRO A 119 9.34 3.00 5.37
N GLN A 120 8.25 3.42 4.77
CA GLN A 120 7.16 4.10 5.46
C GLN A 120 5.79 3.60 5.01
N LEU A 121 4.87 3.42 5.95
CA LEU A 121 3.47 3.10 5.64
C LEU A 121 2.64 4.38 5.61
N ARG A 122 1.80 4.50 4.60
CA ARG A 122 0.76 5.53 4.49
C ARG A 122 -0.59 4.89 4.35
N ILE A 123 -1.57 5.48 5.01
CA ILE A 123 -2.94 5.04 4.99
C ILE A 123 -3.75 6.12 4.29
N VAL A 124 -4.52 5.75 3.29
CA VAL A 124 -5.36 6.69 2.55
C VAL A 124 -6.82 6.26 2.68
N TYR A 125 -7.69 7.22 2.94
CA TYR A 125 -9.12 7.01 3.13
C TYR A 125 -9.89 8.28 2.78
N GLU A 126 -10.91 8.21 1.90
CA GLU A 126 -11.74 9.36 1.51
C GLU A 126 -10.93 10.65 1.22
N GLN A 127 -9.82 10.50 0.47
CA GLN A 127 -8.85 11.57 0.15
C GLN A 127 -8.02 12.11 1.32
N GLN A 128 -8.30 11.68 2.56
CA GLN A 128 -7.47 11.92 3.73
C GLN A 128 -6.28 10.96 3.74
N ARG A 129 -5.16 11.43 4.28
CA ARG A 129 -3.89 10.71 4.33
C ARG A 129 -3.43 10.69 5.77
N PHE A 130 -3.03 9.52 6.23
CA PHE A 130 -2.58 9.31 7.59
C PHE A 130 -1.19 8.71 7.57
N VAL A 131 -0.34 9.26 8.42
CA VAL A 131 1.03 8.81 8.65
C VAL A 131 1.00 7.73 9.71
N TYR A 132 1.40 6.50 9.35
CA TYR A 132 1.60 5.43 10.32
C TYR A 132 3.07 5.38 10.73
N GLN A 133 3.34 5.56 12.02
CA GLN A 133 4.69 5.53 12.60
C GLN A 133 4.94 4.31 13.50
N GLY A 134 3.96 3.40 13.62
CA GLY A 134 4.09 2.19 14.43
C GLY A 134 4.97 1.13 13.78
N ALA A 135 5.19 0.04 14.51
CA ALA A 135 5.90 -1.13 14.01
C ALA A 135 5.05 -1.91 12.99
N ALA A 136 5.70 -2.78 12.23
CA ALA A 136 5.06 -3.64 11.23
C ALA A 136 4.29 -4.82 11.88
N LEU A 137 3.33 -4.51 12.76
CA LEU A 137 2.54 -5.47 13.53
C LEU A 137 1.04 -5.27 13.29
N VAL A 138 0.30 -6.36 13.17
CA VAL A 138 -1.15 -6.34 12.92
C VAL A 138 -1.88 -5.64 14.06
N ASP A 139 -1.52 -5.93 15.31
CA ASP A 139 -2.21 -5.37 16.49
C ASP A 139 -2.06 -3.85 16.59
N GLU A 140 -0.86 -3.32 16.32
CA GLU A 140 -0.63 -1.88 16.33
C GLU A 140 -1.35 -1.19 15.17
N LEU A 141 -1.28 -1.76 13.97
CA LEU A 141 -1.98 -1.22 12.81
C LEU A 141 -3.50 -1.26 13.01
N SER A 142 -4.05 -2.33 13.59
CA SER A 142 -5.47 -2.45 13.89
C SER A 142 -5.94 -1.37 14.87
N LYS A 143 -5.16 -1.14 15.95
CA LYS A 143 -5.45 -0.08 16.91
C LYS A 143 -5.37 1.30 16.28
N PHE A 144 -4.39 1.53 15.40
CA PHE A 144 -4.26 2.79 14.68
C PHE A 144 -5.47 3.03 13.79
N LEU A 145 -5.84 2.06 12.95
CA LEU A 145 -6.99 2.16 12.03
C LEU A 145 -8.32 2.34 12.77
N ALA A 146 -8.49 1.70 13.92
CA ALA A 146 -9.69 1.85 14.75
C ALA A 146 -9.88 3.28 15.32
N ASN A 147 -8.78 4.03 15.46
CA ASN A 147 -8.79 5.41 15.95
C ASN A 147 -8.90 6.45 14.82
N LEU A 148 -8.76 6.03 13.56
CA LEU A 148 -9.03 6.92 12.44
C LEU A 148 -10.54 7.21 12.36
N PRO A 149 -10.95 8.37 11.82
CA PRO A 149 -12.34 8.63 11.51
C PRO A 149 -12.84 7.53 10.57
N SER A 150 -13.50 6.52 11.15
CA SER A 150 -13.85 5.28 10.49
C SER A 150 -15.17 5.43 9.74
N PRO A 151 -15.35 4.74 8.61
CA PRO A 151 -16.67 4.54 8.01
C PRO A 151 -17.70 3.84 8.92
N ILE A 152 -17.22 3.07 9.91
CA ILE A 152 -18.07 2.29 10.83
C ILE A 152 -18.76 3.21 11.85
N ALA A 153 -18.36 4.49 11.93
CA ALA A 153 -19.05 5.50 12.73
C ALA A 153 -20.38 5.98 12.09
N CYS A 154 -20.75 5.49 10.90
CA CYS A 154 -22.14 5.54 10.48
C CYS A 154 -22.89 4.50 11.32
N GLU A 155 -23.42 4.97 12.46
CA GLU A 155 -24.27 4.20 13.36
C GLU A 155 -25.19 3.31 12.54
N ILE A 156 -25.00 1.98 12.61
CA ILE A 156 -26.10 1.08 12.31
C ILE A 156 -27.19 1.55 13.27
N PRO A 157 -28.33 2.09 12.80
CA PRO A 157 -29.40 2.44 13.71
C PRO A 157 -29.70 1.14 14.45
N LYS A 158 -29.45 1.12 15.76
CA LYS A 158 -30.03 0.07 16.59
C LYS A 158 -31.51 0.14 16.24
N ALA A 159 -32.04 -0.89 15.58
CA ALA A 159 -33.47 -0.99 15.34
C ALA A 159 -34.12 -0.70 16.70
N SER A 160 -34.80 0.45 16.80
CA SER A 160 -35.51 0.81 18.01
C SER A 160 -36.41 -0.37 18.31
N LYS A 161 -36.29 -0.94 19.51
CA LYS A 161 -37.26 -1.92 20.02
C LYS A 161 -38.56 -1.20 20.40
N ASP A 162 -39.05 -0.36 19.51
CA ASP A 162 -40.33 0.31 19.65
C ASP A 162 -41.13 -0.01 18.39
N VAL A 163 -42.39 -0.36 18.60
CA VAL A 163 -43.37 -0.84 17.60
C VAL A 163 -43.29 -2.34 17.29
N ALA A 164 -43.47 -3.16 18.32
CA ALA A 164 -44.24 -4.39 18.21
C ALA A 164 -44.98 -4.72 19.53
N SER A 165 -45.71 -3.75 20.08
CA SER A 165 -46.79 -4.00 21.03
C SER A 165 -48.09 -3.40 20.53
N GLY A 166 -48.44 -3.72 19.29
CA GLY A 166 -49.83 -3.66 18.84
C GLY A 166 -50.58 -4.83 19.47
N ARG A 167 -51.06 -4.67 20.70
CA ARG A 167 -52.16 -5.48 21.23
C ARG A 167 -53.45 -4.79 20.81
N LEU A 168 -54.21 -5.55 20.00
CA LEU A 168 -55.67 -5.61 19.81
C LEU A 168 -56.49 -4.37 20.18
#